data_AF-A0A960JW57-F1
#
_entry.id   AF-A0A960JW57-F1
#
_cell.length_a   1.000
_cell.length_b   1.000
_cell.length_c   1.000
_cell.angle_alpha   90.00
_cell.angle_beta   90.00
_cell.angle_gamma   90.00
#
_symmetry.space_group_name_H-M   'P 1'
#
loop_
_entity.id
_entity.type
_entity.pdbx_description
1 polymer ?
#
loop_
_entity_poly.entity_id
_entity_poly.type
_entity_poly.pdbx_seq_one_letter_code
_entity_poly.pdbx_strand_id
1 'polypeptide(L)'
;MSARIASKSSGVGPLRIRSLVAAAMAASLAAGISTPGVARQSTQQRAASQRLVPNPITEGVEGWSTAEGTDGRTWFVDADGRSLTFRGFGAKTADPESHFSEDLLKAGADRGFNLIRLSFFWDELEPAQGVWNEEYLDEMEVVLDRAEQYGYRVIVAMHQDVFGPAFGSRGIPEWATRTGGAAFEPQESWLLDYMQPAVQNAFEALYEDEDLRQAQIDMWVKVVNRLKGHPSLFGYDLFNEPFGKIREGEDLFGAAARVEREQLTPMYQRLTDAIVPLDAASWIFIEPPNLNSLGIPTSLGRVNGPRVALYPHMYNSAIESATYHPGGKFEYDHAFFDSWKKAVMPYPLREKIPMLVGEWGVAKPEFDGMAEFLVSSGRTLDEATSSGWTMYSACFGGGYCTFDAEGNDRPGIKEMFQPYGRAIAGAVTSTLWDNDANVLRLRYRDSAAEGPTEIYVPEALRYPGGFEIRVSGVKEPVDFDWNTETEVASVSVEDNGSDHAICVVPTGWQGECLAVDPVEKPAPQNPSTAPAPAVPVQGNADYTG
;
A
#
# COMPACT_ATOMS: atom_id res chain seq x y z
N MET A 1 -31.61 73.29 -2.99
CA MET A 1 -32.31 72.63 -1.88
C MET A 1 -31.23 71.97 -1.02
N SER A 2 -30.64 72.67 -0.05
CA SER A 2 -31.09 72.82 1.36
C SER A 2 -31.24 71.45 2.04
N ALA A 3 -30.55 71.06 3.13
CA ALA A 3 -29.82 71.80 4.18
C ALA A 3 -28.76 70.86 4.82
N ARG A 4 -27.50 71.27 5.04
CA ARG A 4 -26.85 71.68 6.32
C ARG A 4 -27.55 71.25 7.63
N ILE A 5 -26.81 70.63 8.56
CA ILE A 5 -26.24 71.15 9.83
C ILE A 5 -25.25 70.05 10.35
N ALA A 6 -23.92 70.21 10.41
CA ALA A 6 -23.05 70.82 11.46
C ALA A 6 -23.15 70.10 12.84
N SER A 7 -22.13 69.82 13.67
CA SER A 7 -20.66 70.02 13.80
C SER A 7 -20.22 69.12 15.00
N LYS A 8 -18.98 68.70 15.29
CA LYS A 8 -17.78 69.49 15.64
C LYS A 8 -16.59 68.54 15.94
N SER A 9 -15.39 69.07 15.75
CA SER A 9 -14.01 68.59 15.98
C SER A 9 -13.72 67.91 17.33
N SER A 10 -12.74 66.99 17.43
CA SER A 10 -11.31 67.32 17.61
C SER A 10 -10.44 66.06 17.59
N GLY A 11 -9.24 66.13 17.02
CA GLY A 11 -8.30 65.02 16.97
C GLY A 11 -7.26 65.04 18.09
N VAL A 12 -6.71 63.86 18.43
CA VAL A 12 -5.34 63.59 18.93
C VAL A 12 -5.03 62.11 18.61
N GLY A 13 -3.77 61.79 18.29
CA GLY A 13 -3.27 60.54 17.70
C GLY A 13 -3.33 59.25 18.54
N PRO A 14 -2.68 58.17 18.05
CA PRO A 14 -3.00 56.80 18.43
C PRO A 14 -2.25 56.37 19.70
N LEU A 15 -2.98 55.74 20.63
CA LEU A 15 -2.39 55.03 21.77
C LEU A 15 -3.02 53.65 21.89
N ARG A 16 -2.10 52.69 21.88
CA ARG A 16 -2.21 51.24 22.08
C ARG A 16 -3.17 50.86 23.20
N ILE A 17 -3.91 49.76 23.00
CA ILE A 17 -3.98 48.62 23.93
C ILE A 17 -4.38 47.39 23.11
N ARG A 18 -3.50 46.39 23.10
CA ARG A 18 -3.70 45.03 22.59
C ARG A 18 -4.31 44.19 23.73
N SER A 19 -5.31 43.37 23.39
CA SER A 19 -5.79 42.23 24.19
C SER A 19 -6.17 41.14 23.19
N LEU A 20 -5.33 40.11 23.04
CA LEU A 20 -5.46 38.77 23.64
C LEU A 20 -6.25 37.80 22.72
N VAL A 21 -5.53 37.04 21.90
CA VAL A 21 -5.44 35.56 21.93
C VAL A 21 -4.19 35.18 21.12
N ALA A 22 -3.15 34.70 21.78
CA ALA A 22 -1.98 34.09 21.16
C ALA A 22 -1.44 33.01 22.10
N ALA A 23 -1.67 31.76 21.75
CA ALA A 23 -1.06 30.54 22.27
C ALA A 23 -1.38 29.45 21.23
N ALA A 24 -0.50 28.62 20.72
CA ALA A 24 0.92 28.42 20.94
C ALA A 24 1.46 27.72 19.69
N MET A 25 2.60 28.15 19.15
CA MET A 25 3.40 27.35 18.21
C MET A 25 4.87 27.70 18.39
N ALA A 26 5.69 26.66 18.22
CA ALA A 26 7.15 26.62 18.17
C ALA A 26 7.92 26.72 19.51
N ALA A 27 8.51 25.60 19.93
CA ALA A 27 9.97 25.40 19.88
C ALA A 27 10.36 24.15 20.69
N SER A 28 11.07 23.20 20.08
CA SER A 28 11.95 22.27 20.81
C SER A 28 13.02 21.77 19.84
N LEU A 29 14.11 22.54 19.76
CA LEU A 29 15.42 22.08 19.30
C LEU A 29 16.34 22.00 20.53
N ALA A 30 17.24 21.02 20.49
CA ALA A 30 18.07 20.46 21.54
C ALA A 30 18.89 21.44 22.42
N ALA A 31 19.14 21.03 23.67
CA ALA A 31 20.47 21.02 24.32
C ALA A 31 20.38 20.40 25.73
N GLY A 32 21.24 19.42 26.02
CA GLY A 32 21.42 18.84 27.34
C GLY A 32 22.24 19.71 28.29
N ILE A 33 22.10 19.46 29.60
CA ILE A 33 23.10 19.62 30.66
C ILE A 33 22.72 18.67 31.81
N SER A 34 23.77 18.06 32.38
CA SER A 34 23.83 16.95 33.32
C SER A 34 23.72 17.30 34.82
N THR A 35 23.46 16.25 35.61
CA THR A 35 23.82 15.95 37.04
C THR A 35 22.75 16.17 38.14
N PRO A 36 22.87 15.51 39.32
CA PRO A 36 23.35 14.16 39.65
C PRO A 36 22.30 13.31 40.44
N GLY A 37 22.50 12.00 40.49
CA GLY A 37 21.49 11.02 40.92
C GLY A 37 21.34 10.75 42.42
N VAL A 38 20.33 9.94 42.75
CA VAL A 38 20.21 9.16 43.99
C VAL A 38 19.44 7.84 43.75
N ALA A 39 20.05 6.75 44.23
CA ALA A 39 19.52 5.45 44.64
C ALA A 39 18.86 4.50 43.61
N ARG A 40 19.67 3.51 43.18
CA ARG A 40 19.25 2.18 42.73
C ARG A 40 18.50 1.45 43.84
N GLN A 41 17.29 0.97 43.56
CA GLN A 41 16.75 -0.24 44.16
C GLN A 41 16.49 -1.27 43.08
N SER A 42 17.11 -2.42 43.26
CA SER A 42 17.05 -3.60 42.42
C SER A 42 15.68 -4.26 42.53
N THR A 43 14.95 -4.30 41.43
CA THR A 43 13.93 -5.33 41.18
C THR A 43 14.35 -6.09 39.93
N GLN A 44 14.81 -7.33 40.15
CA GLN A 44 14.89 -8.34 39.11
C GLN A 44 13.49 -8.52 38.52
N GLN A 45 13.26 -7.98 37.33
CA GLN A 45 12.17 -8.38 36.46
C GLN A 45 12.79 -8.89 35.17
N ARG A 46 12.51 -10.16 34.92
CA ARG A 46 12.97 -11.02 33.83
C ARG A 46 13.44 -10.24 32.60
N ALA A 47 14.72 -10.37 32.28
CA ALA A 47 15.17 -10.22 30.90
C ALA A 47 14.34 -11.20 30.06
N ALA A 48 13.37 -10.68 29.30
CA ALA A 48 12.95 -11.35 28.10
C ALA A 48 14.23 -11.49 27.27
N SER A 49 14.67 -12.74 27.08
CA SER A 49 15.70 -13.07 26.12
C SER A 49 15.40 -12.31 24.83
N GLN A 50 16.35 -11.48 24.38
CA GLN A 50 16.35 -10.90 23.04
C GLN A 50 16.21 -12.07 22.04
N ARG A 51 14.97 -12.35 21.59
CA ARG A 51 14.70 -13.23 20.45
C ARG A 51 14.94 -12.40 19.20
N LEU A 52 16.21 -12.32 18.81
CA LEU A 52 16.64 -11.87 17.50
C LEU A 52 16.98 -13.13 16.71
N VAL A 53 16.04 -13.66 15.93
CA VAL A 53 16.37 -14.26 14.62
C VAL A 53 15.12 -14.25 13.71
N PRO A 54 15.01 -13.29 12.79
CA PRO A 54 14.15 -13.40 11.61
C PRO A 54 14.83 -14.31 10.57
N ASN A 55 14.07 -14.97 9.71
CA ASN A 55 14.60 -15.81 8.61
C ASN A 55 15.29 -14.90 7.58
N PRO A 56 16.64 -14.75 7.59
CA PRO A 56 17.29 -13.79 6.72
C PRO A 56 17.14 -14.27 5.29
N ILE A 57 16.74 -13.39 4.38
CA ILE A 57 16.64 -13.80 2.99
C ILE A 57 18.04 -13.78 2.38
N THR A 58 18.61 -14.96 2.17
CA THR A 58 20.00 -15.13 1.72
C THR A 58 20.17 -15.04 0.21
N GLU A 59 19.07 -15.13 -0.54
CA GLU A 59 19.07 -15.07 -2.00
C GLU A 59 18.19 -13.93 -2.51
N GLY A 60 18.62 -13.27 -3.59
CA GLY A 60 17.85 -12.26 -4.28
C GLY A 60 16.62 -12.84 -5.00
N VAL A 61 16.01 -12.02 -5.85
CA VAL A 61 14.90 -12.46 -6.73
C VAL A 61 15.41 -13.07 -8.06
N GLU A 62 16.69 -13.38 -8.14
CA GLU A 62 17.27 -14.12 -9.26
C GLU A 62 16.60 -15.50 -9.37
N GLY A 63 16.32 -15.97 -10.59
CA GLY A 63 15.57 -17.22 -10.81
C GLY A 63 14.05 -17.14 -10.60
N TRP A 64 13.52 -16.11 -9.92
CA TRP A 64 12.07 -15.94 -9.80
C TRP A 64 11.42 -15.73 -11.17
N SER A 65 10.20 -16.21 -11.33
CA SER A 65 9.45 -16.11 -12.59
C SER A 65 7.95 -15.98 -12.34
N THR A 66 7.13 -16.34 -13.32
CA THR A 66 5.67 -16.39 -13.18
C THR A 66 5.11 -17.76 -13.49
N ALA A 67 4.05 -18.17 -12.80
CA ALA A 67 3.22 -19.30 -13.19
C ALA A 67 1.73 -18.95 -13.14
N GLU A 68 0.91 -19.63 -13.95
CA GLU A 68 -0.55 -19.46 -13.90
C GLU A 68 -1.14 -20.39 -12.82
N GLY A 69 -1.97 -19.82 -11.94
CA GLY A 69 -2.80 -20.59 -11.03
C GLY A 69 -3.95 -21.28 -11.77
N THR A 70 -4.66 -22.18 -11.10
CA THR A 70 -5.80 -22.89 -11.71
C THR A 70 -7.02 -21.99 -11.95
N ASP A 71 -7.00 -20.78 -11.41
CA ASP A 71 -8.00 -19.72 -11.58
C ASP A 71 -7.66 -18.71 -12.70
N GLY A 72 -6.53 -18.92 -13.39
CA GLY A 72 -6.06 -18.05 -14.47
C GLY A 72 -5.29 -16.80 -14.02
N ARG A 73 -5.14 -16.56 -12.71
CA ARG A 73 -4.25 -15.51 -12.17
C ARG A 73 -2.80 -15.91 -12.38
N THR A 74 -1.94 -14.93 -12.62
CA THR A 74 -0.49 -15.14 -12.74
C THR A 74 0.16 -14.86 -11.39
N TRP A 75 0.95 -15.78 -10.86
CA TRP A 75 1.63 -15.69 -9.56
C TRP A 75 3.10 -15.38 -9.75
N PHE A 76 3.71 -14.66 -8.81
CA PHE A 76 5.16 -14.72 -8.64
C PHE A 76 5.54 -16.13 -8.18
N VAL A 77 6.58 -16.70 -8.77
CA VAL A 77 7.13 -17.99 -8.31
C VAL A 77 8.62 -17.85 -7.99
N ASP A 78 9.08 -18.52 -6.94
CA ASP A 78 10.50 -18.59 -6.61
C ASP A 78 11.28 -19.52 -7.57
N ALA A 79 12.58 -19.68 -7.31
CA ALA A 79 13.45 -20.53 -8.12
C ALA A 79 13.06 -22.02 -8.10
N ASP A 80 12.35 -22.45 -7.05
CA ASP A 80 11.81 -23.81 -6.90
C ASP A 80 10.41 -23.93 -7.53
N GLY A 81 9.88 -22.86 -8.14
CA GLY A 81 8.56 -22.84 -8.79
C GLY A 81 7.38 -22.72 -7.83
N ARG A 82 7.60 -22.43 -6.55
CA ARG A 82 6.55 -22.25 -5.54
C ARG A 82 5.88 -20.89 -5.70
N SER A 83 4.56 -20.85 -5.67
CA SER A 83 3.76 -19.62 -5.79
C SER A 83 3.88 -18.77 -4.51
N LEU A 84 4.25 -17.50 -4.65
CA LEU A 84 4.58 -16.61 -3.54
C LEU A 84 3.43 -15.68 -3.18
N THR A 85 3.22 -15.51 -1.87
CA THR A 85 2.29 -14.51 -1.30
C THR A 85 3.04 -13.62 -0.32
N PHE A 86 2.78 -12.32 -0.39
CA PHE A 86 3.42 -11.31 0.44
C PHE A 86 2.41 -10.56 1.31
N ARG A 87 2.77 -10.34 2.58
CA ARG A 87 2.02 -9.47 3.49
C ARG A 87 2.98 -8.42 3.99
N GLY A 88 2.60 -7.16 3.91
CA GLY A 88 3.54 -6.10 4.21
C GLY A 88 2.89 -4.79 4.62
N PHE A 89 3.76 -3.80 4.72
CA PHE A 89 3.40 -2.42 4.98
C PHE A 89 4.30 -1.48 4.19
N GLY A 90 3.88 -0.24 4.03
CA GLY A 90 4.65 0.78 3.33
C GLY A 90 4.63 2.09 4.09
N ALA A 91 5.61 2.95 3.82
CA ALA A 91 5.61 4.32 4.31
C ALA A 91 6.33 5.24 3.33
N LYS A 92 5.80 6.46 3.20
CA LYS A 92 6.45 7.57 2.50
C LYS A 92 7.27 8.38 3.48
N THR A 93 8.56 8.52 3.20
CA THR A 93 9.50 9.14 4.14
C THR A 93 10.64 9.86 3.43
N ALA A 94 11.05 10.98 4.02
CA ALA A 94 12.27 11.70 3.66
C ALA A 94 13.45 11.36 4.60
N ASP A 95 13.24 10.45 5.55
CA ASP A 95 14.24 9.92 6.49
C ASP A 95 14.05 8.38 6.61
N PRO A 96 14.37 7.60 5.54
CA PRO A 96 14.21 6.16 5.50
C PRO A 96 14.84 5.44 6.68
N GLU A 97 16.07 5.80 7.04
CA GLU A 97 16.80 5.09 8.09
C GLU A 97 16.11 5.25 9.44
N SER A 98 15.73 6.46 9.84
CA SER A 98 15.08 6.63 11.14
C SER A 98 13.66 6.07 11.14
N HIS A 99 12.95 6.16 10.01
CA HIS A 99 11.57 5.70 9.88
C HIS A 99 11.48 4.17 9.98
N PHE A 100 12.26 3.44 9.17
CA PHE A 100 12.32 1.98 9.20
C PHE A 100 13.34 1.49 10.23
N SER A 101 13.08 1.86 11.49
CA SER A 101 13.82 1.41 12.66
C SER A 101 13.72 -0.10 12.88
N GLU A 102 14.70 -0.67 13.58
CA GLU A 102 14.69 -2.10 13.97
C GLU A 102 13.43 -2.48 14.75
N ASP A 103 12.95 -1.61 15.64
CA ASP A 103 11.73 -1.86 16.44
C ASP A 103 10.49 -1.97 15.55
N LEU A 104 10.36 -1.11 14.53
CA LEU A 104 9.25 -1.15 13.59
C LEU A 104 9.29 -2.42 12.72
N LEU A 105 10.45 -2.76 12.17
CA LEU A 105 10.62 -3.95 11.35
C LEU A 105 10.39 -5.23 12.17
N LYS A 106 10.88 -5.25 13.41
CA LYS A 106 10.62 -6.33 14.36
C LYS A 106 9.12 -6.45 14.64
N ALA A 107 8.43 -5.35 14.93
CA ALA A 107 7.00 -5.38 15.22
C ALA A 107 6.19 -5.98 14.06
N GLY A 108 6.51 -5.61 12.81
CA GLY A 108 5.91 -6.21 11.62
C GLY A 108 6.26 -7.68 11.42
N ALA A 109 7.51 -8.08 11.67
CA ALA A 109 7.99 -9.45 11.44
C ALA A 109 7.35 -10.41 12.46
N ASP A 110 7.18 -9.96 13.70
CA ASP A 110 6.45 -10.66 14.77
C ASP A 110 4.96 -10.87 14.42
N ARG A 111 4.45 -10.24 13.35
CA ARG A 111 3.08 -10.39 12.83
C ARG A 111 3.03 -11.01 11.43
N GLY A 112 4.15 -11.59 10.99
CA GLY A 112 4.25 -12.33 9.75
C GLY A 112 4.36 -11.47 8.49
N PHE A 113 4.63 -10.17 8.63
CA PHE A 113 4.97 -9.35 7.46
C PHE A 113 6.34 -9.75 6.90
N ASN A 114 6.41 -9.80 5.58
CA ASN A 114 7.59 -10.17 4.79
C ASN A 114 7.83 -9.25 3.59
N LEU A 115 7.09 -8.13 3.49
CA LEU A 115 7.22 -7.14 2.43
C LEU A 115 7.21 -5.71 2.97
N ILE A 116 8.08 -4.87 2.42
CA ILE A 116 8.14 -3.43 2.64
C ILE A 116 7.93 -2.73 1.31
N ARG A 117 7.02 -1.74 1.26
CA ARG A 117 7.01 -0.70 0.22
C ARG A 117 7.76 0.52 0.76
N LEU A 118 9.01 0.67 0.35
CA LEU A 118 9.87 1.79 0.71
C LEU A 118 9.64 2.92 -0.29
N SER A 119 8.79 3.87 0.09
CA SER A 119 8.49 5.03 -0.75
C SER A 119 9.53 6.13 -0.54
N PHE A 120 10.12 6.60 -1.63
CA PHE A 120 11.07 7.71 -1.65
C PHE A 120 10.55 8.90 -2.46
N PHE A 121 11.06 10.09 -2.18
CA PHE A 121 10.68 11.31 -2.89
C PHE A 121 11.79 11.76 -3.86
N TRP A 122 11.42 12.10 -5.10
CA TRP A 122 12.39 12.62 -6.07
C TRP A 122 12.91 14.01 -5.64
N ASP A 123 12.09 14.84 -4.99
CA ASP A 123 12.53 16.12 -4.47
C ASP A 123 13.58 16.02 -3.36
N GLU A 124 13.57 14.92 -2.60
CA GLU A 124 14.61 14.63 -1.59
C GLU A 124 15.88 14.05 -2.25
N LEU A 125 15.69 13.18 -3.24
CA LEU A 125 16.78 12.53 -3.96
C LEU A 125 17.57 13.49 -4.87
N GLU A 126 16.89 14.45 -5.52
CA GLU A 126 17.46 15.40 -6.48
C GLU A 126 16.90 16.82 -6.25
N PRO A 127 17.27 17.48 -5.14
CA PRO A 127 16.73 18.79 -4.75
C PRO A 127 16.99 19.90 -5.79
N ALA A 128 18.04 19.77 -6.60
CA ALA A 128 18.30 20.59 -7.77
C ALA A 128 18.78 19.71 -8.92
N GLN A 129 18.47 20.08 -10.17
CA GLN A 129 18.82 19.27 -11.33
C GLN A 129 20.31 18.91 -11.36
N GLY A 130 20.61 17.61 -11.39
CA GLY A 130 21.96 17.05 -11.36
C GLY A 130 22.65 17.07 -9.98
N VAL A 131 22.00 17.55 -8.93
CA VAL A 131 22.50 17.58 -7.55
C VAL A 131 21.81 16.46 -6.77
N TRP A 132 22.50 15.34 -6.64
CA TRP A 132 22.00 14.13 -5.97
C TRP A 132 22.28 14.15 -4.48
N ASN A 133 21.28 13.80 -3.68
CA ASN A 133 21.42 13.53 -2.26
C ASN A 133 21.91 12.09 -2.04
N GLU A 134 23.23 11.92 -1.92
CA GLU A 134 23.84 10.60 -1.70
C GLU A 134 23.53 10.02 -0.31
N GLU A 135 23.38 10.87 0.70
CA GLU A 135 23.04 10.46 2.07
C GLU A 135 21.65 9.82 2.12
N TYR A 136 20.68 10.38 1.40
CA TYR A 136 19.34 9.79 1.27
C TYR A 136 19.38 8.39 0.62
N LEU A 137 20.26 8.18 -0.36
CA LEU A 137 20.47 6.86 -0.96
C LEU A 137 21.17 5.88 -0.02
N ASP A 138 22.10 6.36 0.81
CA ASP A 138 22.75 5.56 1.85
C ASP A 138 21.72 5.11 2.90
N GLU A 139 20.82 6.00 3.32
CA GLU A 139 19.72 5.67 4.23
C GLU A 139 18.77 4.61 3.64
N MET A 140 18.43 4.70 2.34
CA MET A 140 17.63 3.68 1.66
C MET A 140 18.33 2.31 1.67
N GLU A 141 19.64 2.26 1.43
CA GLU A 141 20.42 1.02 1.50
C GLU A 141 20.41 0.41 2.91
N VAL A 142 20.51 1.24 3.96
CA VAL A 142 20.36 0.78 5.36
C VAL A 142 18.99 0.16 5.61
N VAL A 143 17.92 0.67 4.99
CA VAL A 143 16.60 0.03 5.10
C VAL A 143 16.60 -1.36 4.45
N LEU A 144 17.26 -1.53 3.30
CA LEU A 144 17.37 -2.83 2.64
C LEU A 144 18.21 -3.82 3.47
N ASP A 145 19.31 -3.37 4.09
CA ASP A 145 20.14 -4.18 4.99
C ASP A 145 19.33 -4.69 6.19
N ARG A 146 18.53 -3.81 6.80
CA ARG A 146 17.64 -4.18 7.91
C ARG A 146 16.52 -5.09 7.42
N ALA A 147 15.93 -4.81 6.26
CA ALA A 147 14.92 -5.67 5.65
C ALA A 147 15.45 -7.11 5.48
N GLU A 148 16.68 -7.27 5.03
CA GLU A 148 17.33 -8.59 4.86
C GLU A 148 17.43 -9.33 6.20
N GLN A 149 17.92 -8.64 7.23
CA GLN A 149 18.02 -9.19 8.58
C GLN A 149 16.66 -9.62 9.14
N TYR A 150 15.59 -8.90 8.78
CA TYR A 150 14.23 -9.16 9.23
C TYR A 150 13.39 -10.06 8.31
N GLY A 151 13.95 -10.58 7.23
CA GLY A 151 13.23 -11.49 6.33
C GLY A 151 12.23 -10.79 5.42
N TYR A 152 12.43 -9.49 5.15
CA TYR A 152 11.60 -8.68 4.27
C TYR A 152 12.18 -8.57 2.87
N ARG A 153 11.28 -8.64 1.90
CA ARG A 153 11.50 -8.10 0.55
C ARG A 153 11.15 -6.61 0.53
N VAL A 154 11.81 -5.84 -0.33
CA VAL A 154 11.62 -4.38 -0.46
C VAL A 154 11.26 -4.03 -1.90
N ILE A 155 10.11 -3.38 -2.06
CA ILE A 155 9.74 -2.67 -3.29
C ILE A 155 10.08 -1.19 -3.06
N VAL A 156 10.93 -0.64 -3.91
CA VAL A 156 11.34 0.77 -3.85
C VAL A 156 10.41 1.58 -4.75
N ALA A 157 9.64 2.51 -4.17
CA ALA A 157 8.55 3.20 -4.84
C ALA A 157 8.83 4.70 -4.99
N MET A 158 8.79 5.22 -6.22
CA MET A 158 8.83 6.67 -6.42
C MET A 158 7.46 7.24 -6.03
N HIS A 159 7.44 7.99 -4.94
CA HIS A 159 6.22 8.50 -4.36
C HIS A 159 6.00 9.97 -4.66
N GLN A 160 4.74 10.33 -4.91
CA GLN A 160 4.30 11.71 -5.02
C GLN A 160 2.85 11.82 -4.57
N ASP A 161 2.50 12.94 -3.95
CA ASP A 161 1.11 13.37 -3.84
C ASP A 161 1.00 14.77 -4.46
N VAL A 162 -0.06 15.04 -5.21
CA VAL A 162 -0.33 16.35 -5.81
C VAL A 162 0.91 16.89 -6.54
N PHE A 163 1.61 16.01 -7.27
CA PHE A 163 2.85 16.27 -7.98
C PHE A 163 4.08 16.55 -7.10
N GLY A 164 4.06 17.49 -6.15
CA GLY A 164 5.25 17.76 -5.34
C GLY A 164 5.27 19.09 -4.57
N PRO A 165 6.46 19.52 -4.07
CA PRO A 165 6.65 20.72 -3.23
C PRO A 165 6.08 22.02 -3.80
N ALA A 166 6.06 22.19 -5.13
CA ALA A 166 5.47 23.37 -5.77
C ALA A 166 3.97 23.57 -5.44
N PHE A 167 3.30 22.52 -4.96
CA PHE A 167 1.89 22.51 -4.58
C PHE A 167 1.69 22.20 -3.08
N GLY A 168 2.72 22.39 -2.26
CA GLY A 168 2.66 22.17 -0.81
C GLY A 168 2.72 20.69 -0.39
N SER A 169 3.20 19.83 -1.28
CA SER A 169 3.27 18.37 -1.07
C SER A 169 4.70 17.83 -1.24
N ARG A 170 4.89 16.52 -1.43
CA ARG A 170 6.18 15.85 -1.69
C ARG A 170 6.08 15.01 -2.97
N GLY A 171 7.20 14.82 -3.68
CA GLY A 171 7.25 14.04 -4.90
C GLY A 171 8.26 14.54 -5.91
N ILE A 172 7.79 15.18 -6.98
CA ILE A 172 8.62 15.71 -8.07
C ILE A 172 9.19 17.09 -7.67
N PRO A 173 10.51 17.33 -7.83
CA PRO A 173 11.16 18.57 -7.40
C PRO A 173 10.66 19.82 -8.13
N GLU A 174 10.74 20.98 -7.48
CA GLU A 174 10.28 22.26 -8.03
C GLU A 174 10.93 22.61 -9.39
N TRP A 175 12.20 22.27 -9.59
CA TRP A 175 12.90 22.54 -10.85
C TRP A 175 12.35 21.73 -12.03
N ALA A 176 11.66 20.62 -11.77
CA ALA A 176 10.98 19.78 -12.76
C ALA A 176 9.48 20.12 -12.90
N THR A 177 8.97 21.13 -12.18
CA THR A 177 7.55 21.50 -12.21
C THR A 177 7.24 22.58 -13.25
N ARG A 178 6.33 22.28 -14.18
CA ARG A 178 5.87 23.22 -15.23
C ARG A 178 4.37 23.46 -15.15
N THR A 179 3.95 24.56 -14.53
CA THR A 179 2.52 24.90 -14.37
C THR A 179 1.88 25.53 -15.61
N GLY A 180 2.65 25.84 -16.64
CA GLY A 180 2.19 26.62 -17.79
C GLY A 180 1.76 28.05 -17.41
N GLY A 181 2.21 28.57 -16.26
CA GLY A 181 1.83 29.88 -15.75
C GLY A 181 0.46 29.92 -15.05
N ALA A 182 -0.21 28.78 -14.89
CA ALA A 182 -1.44 28.71 -14.11
C ALA A 182 -1.14 28.89 -12.61
N ALA A 183 -2.07 29.55 -11.91
CA ALA A 183 -2.01 29.71 -10.46
C ALA A 183 -2.46 28.43 -9.74
N PHE A 184 -1.99 28.26 -8.52
CA PHE A 184 -2.37 27.20 -7.60
C PHE A 184 -2.84 27.83 -6.28
N GLU A 185 -3.99 27.38 -5.79
CA GLU A 185 -4.56 27.82 -4.51
C GLU A 185 -5.03 26.58 -3.75
N PRO A 186 -4.42 26.19 -2.60
CA PRO A 186 -4.80 24.97 -1.89
C PRO A 186 -6.29 24.86 -1.61
N GLN A 187 -6.86 23.68 -1.84
CA GLN A 187 -8.27 23.39 -1.58
C GLN A 187 -8.50 22.86 -0.15
N GLU A 188 -9.74 22.86 0.31
CA GLU A 188 -10.10 22.31 1.64
C GLU A 188 -9.80 20.81 1.73
N SER A 189 -10.04 20.08 0.64
CA SER A 189 -9.62 18.69 0.48
C SER A 189 -8.46 18.65 -0.50
N TRP A 190 -7.33 18.11 -0.06
CA TRP A 190 -6.12 17.97 -0.88
C TRP A 190 -6.35 17.13 -2.15
N LEU A 191 -7.34 16.21 -2.14
CA LEU A 191 -7.73 15.45 -3.33
C LEU A 191 -8.20 16.36 -4.48
N LEU A 192 -8.79 17.52 -4.15
CA LEU A 192 -9.24 18.48 -5.15
C LEU A 192 -8.08 19.29 -5.75
N ASP A 193 -6.90 19.27 -5.14
CA ASP A 193 -5.72 19.95 -5.69
C ASP A 193 -5.27 19.32 -7.01
N TYR A 194 -5.47 18.01 -7.20
CA TYR A 194 -5.28 17.34 -8.50
C TYR A 194 -6.15 17.93 -9.62
N MET A 195 -7.30 18.53 -9.30
CA MET A 195 -8.20 19.13 -10.29
C MET A 195 -7.74 20.52 -10.74
N GLN A 196 -6.71 21.10 -10.12
CA GLN A 196 -6.26 22.44 -10.46
C GLN A 196 -5.45 22.46 -11.77
N PRO A 197 -5.65 23.48 -12.64
CA PRO A 197 -4.93 23.58 -13.91
C PRO A 197 -3.39 23.56 -13.77
N ALA A 198 -2.84 24.18 -12.72
CA ALA A 198 -1.40 24.21 -12.49
C ALA A 198 -0.82 22.80 -12.24
N VAL A 199 -1.51 21.98 -11.45
CA VAL A 199 -1.12 20.59 -11.16
C VAL A 199 -1.26 19.73 -12.40
N GLN A 200 -2.38 19.85 -13.12
CA GLN A 200 -2.61 19.11 -14.36
C GLN A 200 -1.61 19.45 -15.46
N ASN A 201 -1.25 20.71 -15.61
CA ASN A 201 -0.21 21.14 -16.56
C ASN A 201 1.16 20.56 -16.18
N ALA A 202 1.48 20.45 -14.88
CA ALA A 202 2.73 19.86 -14.43
C ALA A 202 2.81 18.37 -14.76
N PHE A 203 1.73 17.59 -14.54
CA PHE A 203 1.65 16.20 -14.97
C PHE A 203 1.79 16.06 -16.50
N GLU A 204 1.07 16.87 -17.27
CA GLU A 204 1.18 16.84 -18.74
C GLU A 204 2.62 17.09 -19.21
N ALA A 205 3.29 18.11 -18.65
CA ALA A 205 4.69 18.40 -18.96
C ALA A 205 5.65 17.26 -18.57
N LEU A 206 5.48 16.67 -17.38
CA LEU A 206 6.28 15.53 -16.93
C LEU A 206 6.18 14.34 -17.90
N TYR A 207 4.98 14.12 -18.45
CA TYR A 207 4.75 13.03 -19.41
C TYR A 207 5.16 13.36 -20.84
N GLU A 208 5.21 14.63 -21.23
CA GLU A 208 5.35 15.04 -22.64
C GLU A 208 6.70 15.66 -22.98
N ASP A 209 7.30 16.43 -22.07
CA ASP A 209 8.52 17.19 -22.35
C ASP A 209 9.75 16.29 -22.35
N GLU A 210 10.54 16.35 -23.42
CA GLU A 210 11.68 15.44 -23.65
C GLU A 210 12.73 15.50 -22.54
N ASP A 211 12.99 16.69 -22.01
CA ASP A 211 13.99 16.88 -20.96
C ASP A 211 13.50 16.40 -19.59
N LEU A 212 12.20 16.53 -19.27
CA LEU A 212 11.62 15.94 -18.05
C LEU A 212 11.52 14.41 -18.13
N ARG A 213 11.24 13.87 -19.32
CA ARG A 213 11.30 12.42 -19.56
C ARG A 213 12.70 11.87 -19.36
N GLN A 214 13.73 12.59 -19.82
CA GLN A 214 15.12 12.22 -19.59
C GLN A 214 15.48 12.32 -18.11
N ALA A 215 15.04 13.38 -17.43
CA ALA A 215 15.26 13.53 -15.99
C ALA A 215 14.63 12.40 -15.16
N GLN A 216 13.42 11.94 -15.51
CA GLN A 216 12.81 10.75 -14.89
C GLN A 216 13.66 9.49 -15.09
N ILE A 217 14.25 9.31 -16.29
CA ILE A 217 15.16 8.19 -16.55
C ILE A 217 16.40 8.33 -15.66
N ASP A 218 17.03 9.50 -15.63
CA ASP A 218 18.27 9.72 -14.88
C ASP A 218 18.07 9.47 -13.37
N MET A 219 16.93 9.88 -12.83
CA MET A 219 16.51 9.57 -11.45
C MET A 219 16.42 8.06 -11.21
N TRP A 220 15.70 7.32 -12.06
CA TRP A 220 15.58 5.87 -11.90
C TRP A 220 16.92 5.15 -12.09
N VAL A 221 17.75 5.59 -13.05
CA VAL A 221 19.11 5.07 -13.26
C VAL A 221 19.97 5.28 -12.02
N LYS A 222 19.81 6.40 -11.32
CA LYS A 222 20.51 6.68 -10.06
C LYS A 222 20.11 5.68 -8.96
N VAL A 223 18.82 5.49 -8.73
CA VAL A 223 18.27 4.56 -7.73
C VAL A 223 18.67 3.11 -8.04
N VAL A 224 18.48 2.68 -9.29
CA VAL A 224 18.79 1.31 -9.72
C VAL A 224 20.28 1.00 -9.57
N ASN A 225 21.17 1.90 -9.98
CA ASN A 225 22.61 1.65 -9.83
C ASN A 225 23.08 1.62 -8.37
N ARG A 226 22.34 2.24 -7.45
CA ARG A 226 22.64 2.14 -6.02
C ARG A 226 22.18 0.79 -5.46
N LEU A 227 20.93 0.39 -5.72
CA LEU A 227 20.28 -0.66 -4.95
C LEU A 227 20.27 -2.04 -5.62
N LYS A 228 20.52 -2.12 -6.93
CA LYS A 228 20.48 -3.39 -7.67
C LYS A 228 21.42 -4.44 -7.08
N GLY A 229 20.97 -5.68 -7.08
CA GLY A 229 21.73 -6.82 -6.56
C GLY A 229 21.68 -6.98 -5.03
N HIS A 230 21.03 -6.06 -4.30
CA HIS A 230 20.78 -6.27 -2.88
C HIS A 230 19.81 -7.45 -2.67
N PRO A 231 20.09 -8.42 -1.77
CA PRO A 231 19.25 -9.61 -1.59
C PRO A 231 17.78 -9.29 -1.27
N SER A 232 17.51 -8.34 -0.39
CA SER A 232 16.14 -7.89 -0.10
C SER A 232 15.42 -7.12 -1.21
N LEU A 233 16.11 -6.63 -2.24
CA LEU A 233 15.43 -5.89 -3.30
C LEU A 233 14.51 -6.82 -4.11
N PHE A 234 13.22 -6.47 -4.13
CA PHE A 234 12.21 -7.14 -4.95
C PHE A 234 12.06 -6.45 -6.30
N GLY A 235 11.93 -5.12 -6.27
CA GLY A 235 11.67 -4.37 -7.49
C GLY A 235 11.42 -2.90 -7.28
N TYR A 236 11.00 -2.26 -8.37
CA TYR A 236 10.84 -0.82 -8.49
C TYR A 236 9.40 -0.50 -8.86
N ASP A 237 8.73 0.24 -8.00
CA ASP A 237 7.41 0.81 -8.25
C ASP A 237 7.57 2.20 -8.86
N LEU A 238 7.24 2.28 -10.15
CA LEU A 238 7.76 3.31 -11.04
C LEU A 238 7.18 4.70 -10.78
N PHE A 239 5.92 4.78 -10.35
CA PHE A 239 5.23 6.05 -10.16
C PHE A 239 3.94 5.87 -9.37
N ASN A 240 3.95 6.36 -8.12
CA ASN A 240 2.80 6.35 -7.22
C ASN A 240 1.64 7.17 -7.78
N GLU A 241 0.45 6.59 -7.74
CA GLU A 241 -0.83 7.29 -7.88
C GLU A 241 -0.90 8.27 -9.07
N PRO A 242 -0.64 7.80 -10.31
CA PRO A 242 -0.55 8.69 -11.46
C PRO A 242 -1.83 9.49 -11.69
N PHE A 243 -1.68 10.76 -12.02
CA PHE A 243 -2.78 11.64 -12.43
C PHE A 243 -2.49 12.28 -13.79
N GLY A 244 -3.49 12.92 -14.41
CA GLY A 244 -3.26 13.60 -15.69
C GLY A 244 -4.27 14.70 -15.97
N LYS A 245 -3.98 15.48 -17.01
CA LYS A 245 -4.80 16.62 -17.40
C LYS A 245 -6.12 16.21 -18.03
N ILE A 246 -7.18 16.91 -17.64
CA ILE A 246 -8.50 16.83 -18.26
C ILE A 246 -8.54 17.89 -19.36
N ARG A 247 -8.59 17.48 -20.63
CA ARG A 247 -8.60 18.41 -21.77
C ARG A 247 -10.01 18.92 -22.05
N GLU A 248 -10.10 20.02 -22.81
CA GLU A 248 -11.40 20.58 -23.21
C GLU A 248 -12.25 19.53 -23.93
N GLY A 249 -13.48 19.33 -23.45
CA GLY A 249 -14.41 18.34 -23.98
C GLY A 249 -14.34 16.94 -23.36
N GLU A 250 -13.42 16.70 -22.43
CA GLU A 250 -13.32 15.44 -21.70
C GLU A 250 -14.02 15.49 -20.34
N ASP A 251 -14.58 14.36 -19.91
CA ASP A 251 -14.87 14.12 -18.50
C ASP A 251 -13.67 13.45 -17.81
N LEU A 252 -13.74 13.28 -16.49
CA LEU A 252 -12.67 12.70 -15.68
C LEU A 252 -12.28 11.28 -16.14
N PHE A 253 -13.26 10.46 -16.52
CA PHE A 253 -13.02 9.07 -16.90
C PHE A 253 -12.41 8.97 -18.30
N GLY A 254 -12.89 9.77 -19.24
CA GLY A 254 -12.35 9.88 -20.59
C GLY A 254 -10.92 10.41 -20.58
N ALA A 255 -10.64 11.43 -19.77
CA ALA A 255 -9.31 11.97 -19.57
C ALA A 255 -8.36 10.92 -18.98
N ALA A 256 -8.76 10.23 -17.89
CA ALA A 256 -7.95 9.18 -17.29
C ALA A 256 -7.63 8.06 -18.30
N ALA A 257 -8.65 7.59 -19.03
CA ALA A 257 -8.46 6.55 -20.03
C ALA A 257 -7.50 6.98 -21.17
N ARG A 258 -7.54 8.25 -21.59
CA ARG A 258 -6.58 8.82 -22.55
C ARG A 258 -5.17 8.86 -21.96
N VAL A 259 -5.02 9.43 -20.76
CA VAL A 259 -3.75 9.57 -20.04
C VAL A 259 -3.09 8.20 -19.88
N GLU A 260 -3.84 7.18 -19.47
CA GLU A 260 -3.34 5.81 -19.35
C GLU A 260 -2.73 5.26 -20.65
N ARG A 261 -3.44 5.44 -21.78
CA ARG A 261 -3.02 4.91 -23.08
C ARG A 261 -1.90 5.72 -23.71
N GLU A 262 -2.00 7.04 -23.66
CA GLU A 262 -1.15 7.95 -24.45
C GLU A 262 0.06 8.48 -23.68
N GLN A 263 0.02 8.45 -22.34
CA GLN A 263 1.06 9.04 -21.49
C GLN A 263 1.65 8.02 -20.50
N LEU A 264 0.83 7.32 -19.70
CA LEU A 264 1.34 6.39 -18.68
C LEU A 264 1.93 5.11 -19.28
N THR A 265 1.25 4.47 -20.24
CA THR A 265 1.79 3.26 -20.89
C THR A 265 3.13 3.55 -21.57
N PRO A 266 3.31 4.64 -22.36
CA PRO A 266 4.61 5.00 -22.90
C PRO A 266 5.65 5.40 -21.84
N MET A 267 5.24 6.05 -20.74
CA MET A 267 6.13 6.34 -19.62
C MET A 267 6.68 5.05 -19.00
N TYR A 268 5.81 4.12 -18.64
CA TYR A 268 6.22 2.84 -18.06
C TYR A 268 7.09 2.03 -19.02
N GLN A 269 6.77 2.00 -20.32
CA GLN A 269 7.64 1.35 -21.31
C GLN A 269 9.03 2.00 -21.36
N ARG A 270 9.10 3.33 -21.44
CA ARG A 270 10.36 4.08 -21.48
C ARG A 270 11.23 3.80 -20.24
N LEU A 271 10.63 3.81 -19.05
CA LEU A 271 11.34 3.55 -17.80
C LEU A 271 11.78 2.09 -17.70
N THR A 272 10.92 1.15 -18.10
CA THR A 272 11.26 -0.28 -18.18
C THR A 272 12.46 -0.52 -19.12
N ASP A 273 12.45 0.08 -20.31
CA ASP A 273 13.53 -0.05 -21.30
C ASP A 273 14.85 0.52 -20.80
N ALA A 274 14.82 1.52 -19.91
CA ALA A 274 15.99 2.10 -19.29
C ALA A 274 16.53 1.26 -18.11
N ILE A 275 15.63 0.65 -17.32
CA ILE A 275 15.99 -0.10 -16.11
C ILE A 275 16.46 -1.53 -16.44
N VAL A 276 15.75 -2.25 -17.32
CA VAL A 276 16.01 -3.68 -17.59
C VAL A 276 17.46 -3.99 -18.01
N PRO A 277 18.15 -3.16 -18.82
CA PRO A 277 19.56 -3.39 -19.14
C PRO A 277 20.51 -3.20 -17.95
N LEU A 278 20.10 -2.46 -16.91
CA LEU A 278 20.90 -2.19 -15.71
C LEU A 278 20.68 -3.24 -14.62
N ASP A 279 19.44 -3.71 -14.49
CA ASP A 279 18.99 -4.74 -13.58
C ASP A 279 17.86 -5.56 -14.23
N ALA A 280 18.19 -6.79 -14.63
CA ALA A 280 17.24 -7.71 -15.24
C ALA A 280 16.57 -8.64 -14.21
N ALA A 281 17.02 -8.61 -12.96
CA ALA A 281 16.50 -9.47 -11.90
C ALA A 281 15.33 -8.79 -11.17
N SER A 282 15.46 -7.52 -10.81
CA SER A 282 14.40 -6.81 -10.11
C SER A 282 13.12 -6.68 -10.94
N TRP A 283 11.97 -6.71 -10.26
CA TRP A 283 10.66 -6.56 -10.90
C TRP A 283 10.32 -5.09 -11.14
N ILE A 284 9.57 -4.84 -12.21
CA ILE A 284 8.99 -3.54 -12.50
C ILE A 284 7.52 -3.56 -12.11
N PHE A 285 7.14 -2.70 -11.19
CA PHE A 285 5.78 -2.50 -10.72
C PHE A 285 5.18 -1.26 -11.39
N ILE A 286 4.00 -1.42 -11.97
CA ILE A 286 3.24 -0.35 -12.62
C ILE A 286 1.92 -0.13 -11.92
N GLU A 287 1.56 1.14 -11.73
CA GLU A 287 0.30 1.53 -11.10
C GLU A 287 -0.70 2.05 -12.16
N PRO A 288 -1.99 1.73 -12.05
CA PRO A 288 -3.03 2.49 -12.71
C PRO A 288 -3.28 3.83 -11.97
N PRO A 289 -3.96 4.80 -12.60
CA PRO A 289 -4.34 6.05 -11.93
C PRO A 289 -5.19 5.82 -10.66
N ASN A 290 -5.22 6.80 -9.77
CA ASN A 290 -5.99 6.77 -8.51
C ASN A 290 -7.46 6.39 -8.63
N LEU A 291 -8.07 6.64 -9.80
CA LEU A 291 -9.45 6.23 -10.05
C LEU A 291 -9.63 4.72 -9.98
N ASN A 292 -8.60 3.94 -10.34
CA ASN A 292 -8.65 2.49 -10.23
C ASN A 292 -8.73 2.01 -8.79
N SER A 293 -8.05 2.69 -7.87
CA SER A 293 -8.14 2.48 -6.43
C SER A 293 -9.56 2.61 -5.89
N LEU A 294 -10.40 3.39 -6.59
CA LEU A 294 -11.82 3.63 -6.28
C LEU A 294 -12.78 2.68 -7.03
N GLY A 295 -12.26 1.69 -7.75
CA GLY A 295 -13.06 0.71 -8.50
C GLY A 295 -13.44 1.12 -9.92
N ILE A 296 -12.64 1.96 -10.58
CA ILE A 296 -12.80 2.29 -12.00
C ILE A 296 -11.84 1.43 -12.86
N PRO A 297 -12.30 0.74 -13.92
CA PRO A 297 -11.43 -0.09 -14.74
C PRO A 297 -10.28 0.71 -15.37
N THR A 298 -9.08 0.12 -15.36
CA THR A 298 -7.89 0.72 -16.00
C THR A 298 -7.93 0.57 -17.52
N SER A 299 -7.46 1.61 -18.22
CA SER A 299 -7.21 1.62 -19.66
C SER A 299 -5.72 1.51 -20.03
N LEU A 300 -4.86 1.13 -19.07
CA LEU A 300 -3.44 0.88 -19.36
C LEU A 300 -3.30 -0.12 -20.52
N GLY A 301 -2.30 0.14 -21.36
CA GLY A 301 -1.83 -0.80 -22.37
C GLY A 301 -0.79 -1.76 -21.80
N ARG A 302 -0.29 -2.66 -22.65
CA ARG A 302 0.78 -3.58 -22.27
C ARG A 302 2.11 -2.85 -22.13
N VAL A 303 2.80 -3.06 -21.01
CA VAL A 303 4.20 -2.71 -20.82
C VAL A 303 5.04 -3.96 -21.04
N ASN A 304 5.97 -3.90 -21.98
CA ASN A 304 6.81 -5.04 -22.33
C ASN A 304 8.07 -5.05 -21.47
N GLY A 305 8.32 -6.18 -20.82
CA GLY A 305 9.51 -6.45 -20.03
C GLY A 305 9.48 -7.90 -19.56
N PRO A 306 10.63 -8.46 -19.12
CA PRO A 306 10.70 -9.85 -18.66
C PRO A 306 10.00 -10.06 -17.31
N ARG A 307 9.87 -9.00 -16.49
CA ARG A 307 9.41 -9.03 -15.10
C ARG A 307 8.58 -7.78 -14.78
N VAL A 308 7.35 -7.73 -15.31
CA VAL A 308 6.41 -6.62 -15.07
C VAL A 308 5.24 -7.13 -14.23
N ALA A 309 4.81 -6.35 -13.25
CA ALA A 309 3.69 -6.66 -12.36
C ALA A 309 2.77 -5.45 -12.18
N LEU A 310 1.47 -5.71 -11.98
CA LEU A 310 0.51 -4.66 -11.62
C LEU A 310 0.59 -4.39 -10.11
N TYR A 311 0.55 -3.11 -9.72
CA TYR A 311 0.63 -2.68 -8.33
C TYR A 311 -0.43 -1.63 -7.97
N PRO A 312 -1.74 -1.98 -8.00
CA PRO A 312 -2.80 -1.01 -7.76
C PRO A 312 -3.00 -0.75 -6.27
N HIS A 313 -3.77 0.29 -5.93
CA HIS A 313 -4.21 0.54 -4.56
C HIS A 313 -5.68 0.12 -4.35
N MET A 314 -6.13 0.08 -3.10
CA MET A 314 -7.53 -0.15 -2.74
C MET A 314 -7.95 0.81 -1.63
N TYR A 315 -8.74 1.82 -1.99
CA TYR A 315 -9.29 2.79 -1.04
C TYR A 315 -10.77 3.01 -1.30
N ASN A 316 -11.57 3.04 -0.23
CA ASN A 316 -12.98 3.37 -0.33
C ASN A 316 -13.18 4.89 -0.27
N SER A 317 -13.74 5.47 -1.32
CA SER A 317 -13.90 6.94 -1.42
C SER A 317 -14.74 7.56 -0.30
N ALA A 318 -15.75 6.85 0.22
CA ALA A 318 -16.57 7.35 1.32
C ALA A 318 -15.78 7.40 2.64
N ILE A 319 -14.98 6.36 2.92
CA ILE A 319 -14.08 6.31 4.08
C ILE A 319 -12.97 7.35 3.97
N GLU A 320 -12.34 7.48 2.79
CA GLU A 320 -11.29 8.48 2.55
C GLU A 320 -11.86 9.89 2.72
N SER A 321 -13.01 10.19 2.11
CA SER A 321 -13.68 11.47 2.30
C SER A 321 -13.98 11.75 3.78
N ALA A 322 -14.56 10.77 4.50
CA ALA A 322 -14.87 10.91 5.92
C ALA A 322 -13.61 11.14 6.79
N THR A 323 -12.46 10.59 6.40
CA THR A 323 -11.19 10.72 7.11
C THR A 323 -10.69 12.17 7.14
N TYR A 324 -10.86 12.90 6.03
CA TYR A 324 -10.35 14.27 5.90
C TYR A 324 -11.37 15.35 6.32
N HIS A 325 -12.62 14.98 6.60
CA HIS A 325 -13.66 15.92 7.03
C HIS A 325 -13.94 15.81 8.55
N PRO A 326 -13.83 16.90 9.33
CA PRO A 326 -14.18 16.89 10.75
C PRO A 326 -15.62 16.40 11.00
N GLY A 327 -15.77 15.33 11.78
CA GLY A 327 -17.07 14.72 12.06
C GLY A 327 -17.63 13.85 10.92
N GLY A 328 -16.79 13.47 9.96
CA GLY A 328 -17.13 12.54 8.89
C GLY A 328 -17.71 11.21 9.42
N LYS A 329 -18.68 10.67 8.70
CA LYS A 329 -19.31 9.38 9.00
C LYS A 329 -18.66 8.29 8.17
N PHE A 330 -18.23 7.22 8.83
CA PHE A 330 -17.56 6.09 8.21
C PHE A 330 -18.59 5.03 7.80
N GLU A 331 -19.44 5.41 6.85
CA GLU A 331 -20.42 4.51 6.22
C GLU A 331 -19.92 4.20 4.79
N TYR A 332 -19.97 2.93 4.40
CA TYR A 332 -19.55 2.48 3.08
C TYR A 332 -20.55 1.48 2.49
N ASP A 333 -20.58 1.40 1.15
CA ASP A 333 -21.35 0.39 0.43
C ASP A 333 -20.52 -0.90 0.31
N HIS A 334 -21.05 -2.03 0.78
CA HIS A 334 -20.40 -3.34 0.66
C HIS A 334 -20.18 -3.76 -0.81
N ALA A 335 -20.97 -3.23 -1.76
CA ALA A 335 -20.75 -3.45 -3.19
C ALA A 335 -19.39 -2.92 -3.68
N PHE A 336 -18.69 -2.10 -2.88
CA PHE A 336 -17.32 -1.64 -3.13
C PHE A 336 -16.37 -2.80 -3.45
N PHE A 337 -16.37 -3.87 -2.66
CA PHE A 337 -15.42 -4.98 -2.80
C PHE A 337 -15.54 -5.67 -4.16
N ASP A 338 -16.77 -5.97 -4.57
CA ASP A 338 -17.06 -6.54 -5.89
C ASP A 338 -16.76 -5.58 -7.03
N SER A 339 -17.03 -4.29 -6.84
CA SER A 339 -16.77 -3.26 -7.85
C SER A 339 -15.28 -3.08 -8.07
N TRP A 340 -14.50 -3.05 -6.99
CA TRP A 340 -13.05 -2.98 -7.04
C TRP A 340 -12.47 -4.21 -7.74
N LYS A 341 -12.88 -5.44 -7.36
CA LYS A 341 -12.46 -6.68 -8.07
C LYS A 341 -12.75 -6.61 -9.57
N LYS A 342 -13.95 -6.21 -9.96
CA LYS A 342 -14.36 -6.10 -11.38
C LYS A 342 -13.54 -5.06 -12.16
N ALA A 343 -13.05 -4.03 -11.49
CA ALA A 343 -12.25 -2.98 -12.10
C ALA A 343 -10.78 -3.37 -12.27
N VAL A 344 -10.21 -4.03 -11.26
CA VAL A 344 -8.76 -4.30 -11.20
C VAL A 344 -8.38 -5.58 -11.93
N MET A 345 -9.14 -6.67 -11.73
CA MET A 345 -8.80 -8.01 -12.24
C MET A 345 -8.68 -8.16 -13.77
N PRO A 346 -9.44 -7.45 -14.62
CA PRO A 346 -9.38 -7.67 -16.07
C PRO A 346 -8.00 -7.40 -16.68
N TYR A 347 -7.25 -6.42 -16.18
CA TYR A 347 -5.93 -6.07 -16.71
C TYR A 347 -4.87 -7.16 -16.48
N PRO A 348 -4.57 -7.61 -15.24
CA PRO A 348 -3.53 -8.62 -15.01
C PRO A 348 -3.90 -9.97 -15.64
N LEU A 349 -5.20 -10.32 -15.71
CA LEU A 349 -5.66 -11.53 -16.39
C LEU A 349 -5.44 -11.47 -17.92
N ARG A 350 -5.62 -10.30 -18.53
CA ARG A 350 -5.41 -10.09 -19.96
C ARG A 350 -3.93 -10.06 -20.32
N GLU A 351 -3.13 -9.32 -19.53
CA GLU A 351 -1.70 -9.15 -19.79
C GLU A 351 -0.85 -10.30 -19.28
N LYS A 352 -1.42 -11.22 -18.48
CA LYS A 352 -0.74 -12.39 -17.89
C LYS A 352 0.47 -11.97 -17.05
N ILE A 353 0.23 -11.00 -16.16
CA ILE A 353 1.20 -10.49 -15.21
C ILE A 353 0.68 -10.66 -13.78
N PRO A 354 1.56 -10.84 -12.80
CA PRO A 354 1.15 -10.95 -11.43
C PRO A 354 0.74 -9.59 -10.84
N MET A 355 0.01 -9.64 -9.72
CA MET A 355 -0.53 -8.48 -9.04
C MET A 355 -0.32 -8.55 -7.52
N LEU A 356 0.23 -7.48 -6.97
CA LEU A 356 0.20 -7.16 -5.53
C LEU A 356 -0.53 -5.83 -5.35
N VAL A 357 -1.15 -5.58 -4.20
CA VAL A 357 -1.71 -4.25 -3.89
C VAL A 357 -0.70 -3.39 -3.14
N GLY A 358 -0.36 -2.22 -3.69
CA GLY A 358 0.69 -1.35 -3.16
C GLY A 358 0.30 -0.52 -1.95
N GLU A 359 -0.96 -0.15 -1.86
CA GLU A 359 -1.51 0.51 -0.69
C GLU A 359 -2.97 0.16 -0.47
N TRP A 360 -3.32 0.00 0.80
CA TRP A 360 -4.68 -0.03 1.30
C TRP A 360 -4.63 0.18 2.82
N GLY A 361 -5.75 0.57 3.42
CA GLY A 361 -5.83 0.70 4.88
C GLY A 361 -6.93 1.67 5.31
N VAL A 362 -6.94 1.99 6.61
CA VAL A 362 -7.86 2.98 7.18
C VAL A 362 -7.15 3.80 8.25
N ALA A 363 -7.44 5.11 8.31
CA ALA A 363 -6.86 6.01 9.31
C ALA A 363 -7.51 5.90 10.71
N LYS A 364 -8.71 5.34 10.76
CA LYS A 364 -9.56 5.29 11.96
C LYS A 364 -10.09 3.88 12.21
N PRO A 365 -9.21 2.87 12.30
CA PRO A 365 -9.63 1.47 12.47
C PRO A 365 -10.39 1.23 13.79
N GLU A 366 -10.31 2.17 14.74
CA GLU A 366 -11.09 2.17 15.98
C GLU A 366 -12.56 2.58 15.85
N PHE A 367 -13.01 3.04 14.68
CA PHE A 367 -14.41 3.45 14.47
C PHE A 367 -15.32 2.25 14.23
N ASP A 368 -16.59 2.40 14.61
CA ASP A 368 -17.62 1.36 14.43
C ASP A 368 -17.68 0.91 12.95
N GLY A 369 -17.75 -0.40 12.73
CA GLY A 369 -17.80 -1.00 11.38
C GLY A 369 -16.44 -1.15 10.68
N MET A 370 -15.36 -0.54 11.17
CA MET A 370 -14.05 -0.61 10.51
C MET A 370 -13.37 -1.98 10.64
N ALA A 371 -13.63 -2.73 11.71
CA ALA A 371 -13.16 -4.11 11.82
C ALA A 371 -13.77 -5.01 10.73
N GLU A 372 -15.07 -4.87 10.45
CA GLU A 372 -15.75 -5.59 9.37
C GLU A 372 -15.24 -5.16 7.99
N PHE A 373 -14.99 -3.86 7.81
CA PHE A 373 -14.38 -3.34 6.59
C PHE A 373 -13.00 -3.96 6.34
N LEU A 374 -12.14 -4.04 7.37
CA LEU A 374 -10.80 -4.62 7.27
C LEU A 374 -10.86 -6.13 6.98
N VAL A 375 -11.75 -6.87 7.65
CA VAL A 375 -11.99 -8.30 7.37
C VAL A 375 -12.43 -8.51 5.91
N SER A 376 -13.38 -7.70 5.44
CA SER A 376 -13.89 -7.78 4.07
C SER A 376 -12.84 -7.38 3.04
N SER A 377 -12.00 -6.39 3.37
CA SER A 377 -10.84 -5.99 2.57
C SER A 377 -9.83 -7.12 2.45
N GLY A 378 -9.45 -7.75 3.56
CA GLY A 378 -8.54 -8.90 3.59
C GLY A 378 -9.02 -10.05 2.70
N ARG A 379 -10.30 -10.43 2.84
CA ARG A 379 -10.92 -11.45 2.00
C ARG A 379 -10.90 -11.06 0.51
N THR A 380 -11.24 -9.81 0.20
CA THR A 380 -11.23 -9.31 -1.18
C THR A 380 -9.84 -9.36 -1.79
N LEU A 381 -8.82 -8.99 -1.01
CA LEU A 381 -7.43 -9.05 -1.44
C LEU A 381 -6.97 -10.49 -1.67
N ASP A 382 -7.38 -11.45 -0.84
CA ASP A 382 -7.07 -12.87 -1.03
C ASP A 382 -7.74 -13.47 -2.28
N GLU A 383 -8.97 -13.05 -2.56
CA GLU A 383 -9.73 -13.46 -3.74
C GLU A 383 -9.21 -12.81 -5.04
N ALA A 384 -8.66 -11.61 -4.97
CA ALA A 384 -8.28 -10.82 -6.15
C ALA A 384 -6.78 -10.84 -6.44
N THR A 385 -5.94 -10.59 -5.44
CA THR A 385 -4.49 -10.50 -5.64
C THR A 385 -3.93 -11.87 -5.98
N SER A 386 -2.95 -11.92 -6.87
CA SER A 386 -2.21 -13.16 -7.06
C SER A 386 -1.15 -13.33 -5.98
N SER A 387 -0.60 -12.25 -5.42
CA SER A 387 0.60 -12.38 -4.57
C SER A 387 0.65 -11.43 -3.39
N GLY A 388 -0.50 -10.88 -2.96
CA GLY A 388 -0.62 -10.20 -1.68
C GLY A 388 -0.60 -8.67 -1.72
N TRP A 389 -0.14 -8.01 -0.65
CA TRP A 389 -0.38 -6.58 -0.44
C TRP A 389 0.55 -5.90 0.58
N THR A 390 0.56 -4.56 0.56
CA THR A 390 1.18 -3.68 1.56
C THR A 390 0.16 -2.70 2.17
N MET A 391 0.05 -2.68 3.50
CA MET A 391 -0.78 -1.73 4.25
C MET A 391 -0.13 -0.36 4.34
N TYR A 392 -0.93 0.69 4.21
CA TYR A 392 -0.52 2.04 4.55
C TYR A 392 -1.01 2.35 5.99
N SER A 393 -0.15 2.58 6.99
CA SER A 393 1.31 2.77 6.89
C SER A 393 2.13 2.22 8.05
N ALA A 394 3.39 1.86 7.75
CA ALA A 394 4.39 1.37 8.68
C ALA A 394 4.82 2.48 9.66
N CYS A 395 4.15 2.58 10.81
CA CYS A 395 4.54 3.46 11.91
C CYS A 395 3.87 3.06 13.23
N PHE A 396 4.30 3.71 14.31
CA PHE A 396 3.69 3.68 15.64
C PHE A 396 2.86 4.95 15.87
N GLY A 397 1.61 4.81 16.31
CA GLY A 397 0.77 5.93 16.72
C GLY A 397 -0.69 5.82 16.30
N GLY A 398 -1.24 6.90 15.77
CA GLY A 398 -2.63 6.98 15.29
C GLY A 398 -2.70 7.16 13.78
N GLY A 399 -3.88 7.56 13.27
CA GLY A 399 -4.06 7.78 11.83
C GLY A 399 -3.86 6.47 11.06
N TYR A 400 -3.05 6.47 10.00
CA TYR A 400 -2.78 5.24 9.23
C TYR A 400 -1.77 4.29 9.87
N CYS A 401 -1.16 4.63 11.01
CA CYS A 401 -0.14 3.75 11.61
C CYS A 401 -0.67 2.34 11.89
N THR A 402 0.07 1.32 11.44
CA THR A 402 -0.27 -0.09 11.68
C THR A 402 -0.33 -0.42 13.18
N PHE A 403 0.58 0.15 13.96
CA PHE A 403 0.69 -0.09 15.40
C PHE A 403 0.32 1.15 16.21
N ASP A 404 -0.09 0.95 17.46
CA ASP A 404 -0.25 2.06 18.41
C ASP A 404 1.12 2.64 18.85
N ALA A 405 1.11 3.67 19.70
CA ALA A 405 2.33 4.33 20.14
C ALA A 405 3.24 3.42 21.00
N GLU A 406 2.67 2.35 21.56
CA GLU A 406 3.35 1.38 22.41
C GLU A 406 3.76 0.11 21.64
N GLY A 407 3.45 0.01 20.35
CA GLY A 407 3.75 -1.13 19.50
C GLY A 407 2.75 -2.29 19.57
N ASN A 408 1.57 -2.08 20.17
CA ASN A 408 0.49 -3.06 20.14
C ASN A 408 -0.37 -2.94 18.89
N ASP A 409 -1.17 -3.97 18.68
CA ASP A 409 -2.11 -4.03 17.56
C ASP A 409 -3.24 -3.04 17.77
N ARG A 410 -3.53 -2.25 16.75
CA ARG A 410 -4.69 -1.37 16.78
C ARG A 410 -5.99 -2.17 16.57
N PRO A 411 -7.11 -1.73 17.18
CA PRO A 411 -8.43 -2.32 16.92
C PRO A 411 -8.69 -2.43 15.43
N GLY A 412 -9.33 -3.51 14.97
CA GLY A 412 -9.56 -3.76 13.54
C GLY A 412 -8.32 -4.22 12.77
N ILE A 413 -7.19 -3.51 12.87
CA ILE A 413 -5.94 -3.87 12.17
C ILE A 413 -5.43 -5.24 12.61
N LYS A 414 -5.57 -5.58 13.90
CA LYS A 414 -5.25 -6.92 14.42
C LYS A 414 -5.91 -8.05 13.61
N GLU A 415 -7.06 -7.78 12.98
CA GLU A 415 -7.75 -8.76 12.17
C GLU A 415 -6.96 -9.16 10.93
N MET A 416 -5.98 -8.37 10.50
CA MET A 416 -5.11 -8.65 9.35
C MET A 416 -3.91 -9.53 9.66
N PHE A 417 -3.60 -9.76 10.94
CA PHE A 417 -2.54 -10.68 11.35
C PHE A 417 -3.12 -12.10 11.40
N GLN A 418 -3.03 -12.79 10.26
CA GLN A 418 -3.69 -14.06 9.96
C GLN A 418 -2.66 -15.07 9.43
N PRO A 419 -2.90 -16.39 9.55
CA PRO A 419 -2.09 -17.38 8.86
C PRO A 419 -2.24 -17.23 7.34
N TYR A 420 -1.16 -17.49 6.59
CA TYR A 420 -1.18 -17.49 5.11
C TYR A 420 -0.05 -18.34 4.53
N GLY A 421 -0.26 -18.87 3.32
CA GLY A 421 0.76 -19.58 2.56
C GLY A 421 1.76 -18.60 1.96
N ARG A 422 2.99 -18.58 2.49
CA ARG A 422 4.08 -17.70 2.03
C ARG A 422 4.67 -18.17 0.71
N ALA A 423 4.89 -19.48 0.59
CA ALA A 423 5.36 -20.16 -0.61
C ALA A 423 4.57 -21.46 -0.77
N ILE A 424 3.89 -21.62 -1.91
CA ILE A 424 2.94 -22.71 -2.14
C ILE A 424 3.49 -23.62 -3.24
N ALA A 425 3.72 -24.90 -2.92
CA ALA A 425 4.29 -25.88 -3.83
C ALA A 425 3.26 -26.40 -4.84
N GLY A 426 2.71 -25.50 -5.67
CA GLY A 426 1.70 -25.84 -6.66
C GLY A 426 1.09 -24.63 -7.37
N ALA A 427 0.25 -24.94 -8.37
CA ALA A 427 -0.59 -23.96 -9.06
C ALA A 427 -1.79 -23.63 -8.18
N VAL A 428 -1.82 -22.42 -7.60
CA VAL A 428 -2.82 -22.03 -6.60
C VAL A 428 -4.23 -21.99 -7.21
N THR A 429 -5.20 -22.49 -6.45
CA THR A 429 -6.63 -22.37 -6.73
C THR A 429 -7.26 -21.29 -5.87
N SER A 430 -6.95 -21.29 -4.56
CA SER A 430 -7.49 -20.31 -3.63
C SER A 430 -6.72 -20.31 -2.32
N THR A 431 -6.59 -19.14 -1.70
CA THR A 431 -6.11 -18.94 -0.33
C THR A 431 -7.19 -18.19 0.42
N LEU A 432 -7.83 -18.80 1.41
CA LEU A 432 -8.98 -18.18 2.08
C LEU A 432 -8.87 -18.31 3.58
N TRP A 433 -9.01 -17.17 4.27
CA TRP A 433 -9.06 -17.09 5.72
C TRP A 433 -10.49 -16.81 6.21
N ASP A 434 -10.96 -17.66 7.13
CA ASP A 434 -12.22 -17.51 7.84
C ASP A 434 -11.94 -16.98 9.26
N ASN A 435 -12.22 -15.68 9.46
CA ASN A 435 -12.01 -15.00 10.74
C ASN A 435 -12.89 -15.56 11.88
N ASP A 436 -14.11 -16.01 11.58
CA ASP A 436 -15.04 -16.51 12.60
C ASP A 436 -14.60 -17.89 13.09
N ALA A 437 -14.15 -18.75 12.18
CA ALA A 437 -13.71 -20.11 12.49
C ALA A 437 -12.23 -20.21 12.87
N ASN A 438 -11.43 -19.16 12.63
CA ASN A 438 -9.96 -19.19 12.63
C ASN A 438 -9.40 -20.31 11.74
N VAL A 439 -9.92 -20.41 10.52
CA VAL A 439 -9.52 -21.47 9.57
C VAL A 439 -8.90 -20.86 8.31
N LEU A 440 -7.66 -21.24 8.02
CA LEU A 440 -7.04 -21.04 6.72
C LEU A 440 -7.35 -22.24 5.83
N ARG A 441 -7.76 -22.02 4.59
CA ARG A 441 -7.85 -23.02 3.52
C ARG A 441 -6.96 -22.59 2.37
N LEU A 442 -5.95 -23.39 2.09
CA LEU A 442 -5.07 -23.25 0.93
C LEU A 442 -5.35 -24.39 -0.03
N ARG A 443 -5.76 -24.08 -1.26
CA ARG A 443 -6.03 -25.06 -2.32
C ARG A 443 -5.12 -24.82 -3.49
N TYR A 444 -4.55 -25.88 -4.04
CA TYR A 444 -3.67 -25.84 -5.20
C TYR A 444 -3.74 -27.17 -5.95
N ARG A 445 -3.26 -27.15 -7.19
CA ARG A 445 -2.95 -28.35 -7.96
C ARG A 445 -1.44 -28.54 -8.02
N ASP A 446 -0.98 -29.79 -8.02
CA ASP A 446 0.42 -30.11 -8.29
C ASP A 446 0.93 -29.40 -9.56
N SER A 447 2.16 -28.93 -9.50
CA SER A 447 2.84 -28.25 -10.61
C SER A 447 4.28 -28.73 -10.70
N ALA A 448 5.13 -28.03 -11.46
CA ALA A 448 6.57 -28.30 -11.47
C ALA A 448 7.29 -27.76 -10.22
N ALA A 449 6.55 -27.30 -9.20
CA ALA A 449 7.14 -26.77 -7.98
C ALA A 449 7.81 -27.88 -7.15
N GLU A 450 8.98 -27.57 -6.61
CA GLU A 450 9.71 -28.45 -5.70
C GLU A 450 9.69 -27.88 -4.26
N GLY A 451 10.00 -28.74 -3.29
CA GLY A 451 10.04 -28.36 -1.87
C GLY A 451 8.68 -28.27 -1.19
N PRO A 452 8.65 -27.92 0.11
CA PRO A 452 7.43 -27.86 0.89
C PRO A 452 6.65 -26.56 0.65
N THR A 453 5.35 -26.62 0.92
CA THR A 453 4.54 -25.42 1.13
C THR A 453 4.86 -24.82 2.51
N GLU A 454 5.18 -23.53 2.55
CA GLU A 454 5.45 -22.78 3.77
C GLU A 454 4.24 -21.94 4.19
N ILE A 455 3.79 -22.10 5.43
CA ILE A 455 2.62 -21.42 5.98
C ILE A 455 3.04 -20.67 7.25
N TYR A 456 2.86 -19.35 7.26
CA TYR A 456 2.97 -18.58 8.50
C TYR A 456 1.73 -18.85 9.37
N VAL A 457 1.93 -19.10 10.66
CA VAL A 457 0.85 -19.38 11.62
C VAL A 457 1.06 -18.55 12.89
N PRO A 458 0.33 -17.44 13.08
CA PRO A 458 0.44 -16.61 14.28
C PRO A 458 -0.19 -17.31 15.50
N GLU A 459 0.49 -18.33 16.03
CA GLU A 459 -0.05 -19.27 17.02
C GLU A 459 -0.54 -18.53 18.26
N ALA A 460 0.28 -17.64 18.82
CA ALA A 460 -0.06 -16.91 20.03
C ALA A 460 -1.30 -16.01 19.85
N LEU A 461 -1.51 -15.48 18.64
CA LEU A 461 -2.60 -14.55 18.34
C LEU A 461 -3.90 -15.25 17.95
N ARG A 462 -3.81 -16.28 17.10
CA ARG A 462 -5.00 -16.93 16.48
C ARG A 462 -5.33 -18.28 17.06
N TYR A 463 -4.35 -18.95 17.67
CA TYR A 463 -4.47 -20.32 18.13
C TYR A 463 -3.94 -20.51 19.56
N PRO A 464 -4.43 -19.75 20.56
CA PRO A 464 -3.95 -19.89 21.94
C PRO A 464 -4.21 -21.27 22.57
N GLY A 465 -5.12 -22.06 21.97
CA GLY A 465 -5.38 -23.47 22.32
C GLY A 465 -4.64 -24.49 21.44
N GLY A 466 -3.66 -24.03 20.66
CA GLY A 466 -2.97 -24.81 19.63
C GLY A 466 -3.74 -24.86 18.31
N PHE A 467 -3.03 -25.29 17.26
CA PHE A 467 -3.56 -25.52 15.93
C PHE A 467 -3.25 -26.95 15.44
N GLU A 468 -3.98 -27.37 14.42
CA GLU A 468 -3.72 -28.58 13.64
C GLU A 468 -3.54 -28.18 12.17
N ILE A 469 -2.63 -28.88 11.48
CA ILE A 469 -2.55 -28.83 10.01
C ILE A 469 -3.20 -30.09 9.48
N ARG A 470 -4.13 -29.92 8.53
CA ARG A 470 -4.82 -31.02 7.86
C ARG A 470 -4.59 -30.96 6.37
N VAL A 471 -4.47 -32.12 5.73
CA VAL A 471 -4.27 -32.23 4.28
C VAL A 471 -5.33 -33.15 3.67
N SER A 472 -6.00 -32.68 2.62
CA SER A 472 -7.05 -33.45 1.95
C SER A 472 -6.52 -34.80 1.47
N GLY A 473 -7.24 -35.88 1.79
CA GLY A 473 -6.87 -37.23 1.36
C GLY A 473 -5.73 -37.86 2.16
N VAL A 474 -5.10 -37.14 3.08
CA VAL A 474 -4.08 -37.66 3.99
C VAL A 474 -4.73 -38.06 5.31
N LYS A 475 -4.32 -39.21 5.86
CA LYS A 475 -4.80 -39.66 7.16
C LYS A 475 -4.02 -38.95 8.27
N GLU A 476 -4.75 -38.34 9.20
CA GLU A 476 -4.18 -37.65 10.35
C GLU A 476 -3.39 -38.58 11.31
N PRO A 477 -2.34 -38.07 11.99
CA PRO A 477 -1.83 -36.69 11.89
C PRO A 477 -0.97 -36.46 10.64
N VAL A 478 -1.06 -35.27 10.05
CA VAL A 478 -0.10 -34.81 9.03
C VAL A 478 1.24 -34.48 9.69
N ASP A 479 2.33 -34.98 9.10
CA ASP A 479 3.69 -34.61 9.50
C ASP A 479 4.10 -33.29 8.82
N PHE A 480 4.67 -32.37 9.58
CA PHE A 480 5.15 -31.08 9.09
C PHE A 480 6.26 -30.56 9.98
N ASP A 481 7.20 -29.82 9.40
CA ASP A 481 8.27 -29.18 10.17
C ASP A 481 7.78 -27.84 10.71
N TRP A 482 7.84 -27.67 12.03
CA TRP A 482 7.42 -26.44 12.71
C TRP A 482 8.62 -25.63 13.20
N ASN A 483 8.81 -24.44 12.62
CA ASN A 483 9.77 -23.48 13.12
C ASN A 483 9.10 -22.54 14.13
N THR A 484 9.32 -22.81 15.42
CA THR A 484 8.79 -21.99 16.54
C THR A 484 9.37 -20.57 16.63
N GLU A 485 10.49 -20.29 15.95
CA GLU A 485 11.12 -18.97 15.98
C GLU A 485 10.49 -18.04 14.95
N THR A 486 10.18 -18.57 13.76
CA THR A 486 9.60 -17.82 12.65
C THR A 486 8.08 -18.01 12.52
N GLU A 487 7.50 -18.89 13.34
CA GLU A 487 6.11 -19.32 13.27
C GLU A 487 5.72 -19.83 11.87
N VAL A 488 6.61 -20.62 11.24
CA VAL A 488 6.37 -21.18 9.90
C VAL A 488 6.28 -22.69 9.97
N ALA A 489 5.22 -23.24 9.39
CA ALA A 489 5.05 -24.66 9.14
C ALA A 489 5.44 -24.99 7.70
N SER A 490 6.28 -26.02 7.52
CA SER A 490 6.65 -26.56 6.21
C SER A 490 5.92 -27.89 5.99
N VAL A 491 5.02 -27.92 5.03
CA VAL A 491 4.12 -29.05 4.75
C VAL A 491 4.47 -29.62 3.38
N SER A 492 4.92 -30.88 3.36
CA SER A 492 5.15 -31.61 2.11
C SER A 492 3.95 -32.49 1.79
N VAL A 493 3.44 -32.37 0.58
CA VAL A 493 2.37 -33.22 0.05
C VAL A 493 2.93 -34.00 -1.13
N GLU A 494 2.62 -35.29 -1.22
CA GLU A 494 3.10 -36.13 -2.33
C GLU A 494 2.51 -35.63 -3.66
N ASP A 495 3.38 -35.21 -4.57
CA ASP A 495 2.99 -34.87 -5.94
C ASP A 495 2.51 -36.15 -6.65
N ASN A 496 1.23 -36.16 -6.98
CA ASN A 496 0.57 -37.21 -7.75
C ASN A 496 -0.26 -36.63 -8.91
N GLY A 497 -0.01 -35.37 -9.27
CA GLY A 497 -0.71 -34.63 -10.30
C GLY A 497 -2.15 -34.23 -9.94
N SER A 498 -2.52 -34.19 -8.64
CA SER A 498 -3.90 -33.95 -8.21
C SER A 498 -4.12 -32.59 -7.53
N ASP A 499 -5.36 -32.36 -7.09
CA ASP A 499 -5.75 -31.17 -6.34
C ASP A 499 -5.62 -31.45 -4.84
N HIS A 500 -4.94 -30.55 -4.13
CA HIS A 500 -4.71 -30.62 -2.69
C HIS A 500 -5.37 -29.46 -1.96
N ALA A 501 -5.73 -29.70 -0.71
CA ALA A 501 -6.10 -28.67 0.24
C ALA A 501 -5.33 -28.85 1.55
N ILE A 502 -4.62 -27.81 1.97
CA ILE A 502 -4.01 -27.71 3.30
C ILE A 502 -4.85 -26.73 4.13
N CYS A 503 -5.20 -27.11 5.36
CA CYS A 503 -5.85 -26.20 6.28
C CYS A 503 -5.07 -26.05 7.57
N VAL A 504 -5.08 -24.84 8.11
CA VAL A 504 -4.68 -24.55 9.49
C VAL A 504 -5.94 -24.29 10.27
N VAL A 505 -6.19 -25.10 11.31
CA VAL A 505 -7.43 -25.10 12.06
C VAL A 505 -7.16 -25.08 13.57
N PRO A 506 -8.08 -24.57 14.41
CA PRO A 506 -7.94 -24.71 15.86
C PRO A 506 -7.99 -26.17 16.30
N THR A 507 -7.24 -26.53 17.35
CA THR A 507 -7.28 -27.88 17.94
C THR A 507 -8.72 -28.33 18.22
N GLY A 508 -9.08 -29.52 17.76
CA GLY A 508 -10.41 -30.10 17.96
C GLY A 508 -11.51 -29.58 17.03
N TRP A 509 -11.18 -28.81 16.00
CA TRP A 509 -12.14 -28.36 14.97
C TRP A 509 -12.78 -29.56 14.23
N GLN A 510 -14.10 -29.52 14.01
CA GLN A 510 -14.89 -30.66 13.51
C GLN A 510 -15.30 -30.56 12.03
N GLY A 511 -14.85 -29.53 11.30
CA GLY A 511 -15.20 -29.36 9.89
C GLY A 511 -14.30 -30.13 8.92
N GLU A 512 -14.56 -29.95 7.62
CA GLU A 512 -13.77 -30.54 6.53
C GLU A 512 -12.96 -29.48 5.78
N CYS A 513 -11.73 -29.84 5.41
CA CYS A 513 -10.83 -28.96 4.65
C CYS A 513 -11.38 -28.56 3.28
N LEU A 514 -12.02 -29.51 2.60
CA LEU A 514 -12.56 -29.33 1.25
C LEU A 514 -13.98 -28.73 1.23
N ALA A 515 -14.54 -28.39 2.40
CA ALA A 515 -15.86 -27.75 2.44
C ALA A 515 -15.83 -26.49 1.57
N VAL A 516 -16.79 -26.39 0.65
CA VAL A 516 -17.01 -25.17 -0.15
C VAL A 516 -17.24 -24.03 0.84
N ASP A 517 -16.57 -22.90 0.62
CA ASP A 517 -16.75 -21.73 1.48
C ASP A 517 -18.24 -21.42 1.64
N PRO A 518 -18.70 -21.02 2.83
CA PRO A 518 -20.04 -20.47 2.94
C PRO A 518 -20.16 -19.35 1.90
N VAL A 519 -21.08 -19.54 0.96
CA VAL A 519 -21.63 -18.48 0.11
C VAL A 519 -21.86 -17.29 1.03
N GLU A 520 -21.38 -16.11 0.62
CA GLU A 520 -21.55 -14.84 1.32
C GLU A 520 -22.85 -14.85 2.13
N LYS A 521 -22.75 -14.64 3.46
CA LYS A 521 -23.95 -14.22 4.17
C LYS A 521 -24.42 -12.95 3.44
N PRO A 522 -25.67 -12.90 2.95
CA PRO A 522 -26.17 -11.67 2.37
C PRO A 522 -25.95 -10.57 3.41
N ALA A 523 -25.37 -9.45 2.98
CA ALA A 523 -25.18 -8.28 3.84
C ALA A 523 -26.47 -8.03 4.64
N PRO A 524 -26.40 -7.70 5.94
CA PRO A 524 -27.58 -7.36 6.70
C PRO A 524 -28.38 -6.32 5.91
N GLN A 525 -29.61 -6.67 5.53
CA GLN A 525 -30.48 -5.75 4.81
C GLN A 525 -30.64 -4.51 5.68
N ASN A 526 -30.05 -3.39 5.26
CA ASN A 526 -30.33 -2.10 5.86
C ASN A 526 -31.84 -1.86 5.78
N PRO A 527 -32.57 -1.72 6.89
CA PRO A 527 -33.97 -1.36 6.85
C PRO A 527 -34.06 0.13 6.54
N SER A 528 -33.93 0.52 5.27
CA SER A 528 -34.50 1.75 4.66
C SER A 528 -33.83 2.07 3.32
N THR A 529 -34.30 1.46 2.24
CA THR A 529 -34.27 2.11 0.92
C THR A 529 -35.47 3.04 0.83
N ALA A 530 -35.32 4.29 1.28
CA ALA A 530 -36.10 5.37 0.70
C ALA A 530 -35.44 5.71 -0.65
N PRO A 531 -36.18 5.77 -1.76
CA PRO A 531 -35.60 6.15 -3.04
C PRO A 531 -35.01 7.56 -2.94
N ALA A 532 -33.80 7.73 -3.46
CA ALA A 532 -33.17 9.05 -3.60
C ALA A 532 -34.13 10.00 -4.35
N PRO A 533 -34.30 11.26 -3.91
CA PRO A 533 -35.13 12.20 -4.63
C PRO A 533 -34.53 12.46 -6.02
N ALA A 534 -35.36 12.31 -7.05
CA ALA A 534 -34.99 12.62 -8.42
C ALA A 534 -34.46 14.05 -8.53
N VAL A 535 -33.24 14.20 -9.04
CA VAL A 535 -32.68 15.49 -9.44
C VAL A 535 -33.55 16.03 -10.58
N PRO A 536 -34.18 17.21 -10.44
CA PRO A 536 -34.96 17.79 -11.53
C PRO A 536 -34.01 18.21 -12.64
N VAL A 537 -34.16 17.61 -13.81
CA VAL A 537 -33.61 18.13 -15.07
C VAL A 537 -34.25 19.50 -15.30
N GLN A 538 -33.52 20.58 -15.04
CA GLN A 538 -33.91 21.91 -15.50
C GLN A 538 -33.75 21.95 -17.01
N GLY A 539 -34.90 22.01 -17.69
CA GLY A 539 -34.99 22.15 -19.14
C GLY A 539 -34.45 23.48 -19.63
N ASN A 540 -33.92 23.43 -20.85
CA ASN A 540 -33.55 24.57 -21.69
C ASN A 540 -34.60 25.68 -21.62
N ALA A 541 -34.15 26.88 -21.24
CA ALA A 541 -34.89 28.11 -21.48
C ALA A 541 -34.31 28.77 -22.75
N ASP A 542 -35.18 28.90 -23.74
CA ASP A 542 -34.94 29.57 -25.01
C ASP A 542 -34.48 31.02 -24.83
N TYR A 543 -33.47 31.39 -25.61
CA TYR A 543 -33.12 32.77 -25.91
C TYR A 543 -34.14 33.36 -26.90
N THR A 544 -35.04 34.23 -26.42
CA THR A 544 -35.65 35.30 -27.23
C THR A 544 -35.96 36.50 -26.34
N GLY A 545 -35.36 37.66 -26.63
CA GLY A 545 -35.66 38.94 -25.98
C GLY A 545 -34.46 39.85 -25.83
#